data_AF-A0AAV5CJP8-F1
#
_entry.id   AF-A0AAV5CJP8-F1
#
_cell.length_a   1.000
_cell.length_b   1.000
_cell.length_c   1.000
_cell.angle_alpha   90.00
_cell.angle_beta   90.00
_cell.angle_gamma   90.00
#
_symmetry.space_group_name_H-M   'P 1'
#
loop_
_entity.id
_entity.type
_entity.pdbx_description
1 polymer ?
#
loop_
_entity_poly.entity_id
_entity_poly.type
_entity_poly.pdbx_seq_one_letter_code
_entity_poly.pdbx_strand_id
1 'polypeptide(L)'
;MAHQASLCLQCIGLAYFDIRIFNTDRHAGNLLVRKPGPGVDNFGERTELIPIDHGLCLPECLEDPYFEWIHWPQASIPFCEEELEYIANLDPVKDAEMLRMELPMIREACIRVLVLSTTFLKEAAAYGLCLSEIGEMMSRQFTGREEEPSELELICMEARKVGRGKRVLFS
;
A
#
# COMPACT_ATOMS: atom_id res chain seq x y z
N MET A 1 -16.79 -18.39 -9.72
CA MET A 1 -15.38 -18.29 -10.18
C MET A 1 -15.09 -16.92 -10.79
N ALA A 2 -15.77 -16.49 -11.88
CA ALA A 2 -15.50 -15.18 -12.52
C ALA A 2 -15.73 -13.94 -11.63
N HIS A 3 -16.82 -13.93 -10.84
CA HIS A 3 -17.12 -12.83 -9.90
C HIS A 3 -16.04 -12.65 -8.81
N GLN A 4 -15.57 -13.78 -8.25
CA GLN A 4 -14.54 -13.80 -7.21
C GLN A 4 -13.18 -13.34 -7.75
N ALA A 5 -12.84 -13.70 -8.99
CA ALA A 5 -11.64 -13.19 -9.67
C ALA A 5 -11.71 -11.67 -9.92
N SER A 6 -12.88 -11.14 -10.29
CA SER A 6 -13.06 -9.69 -10.52
C SER A 6 -12.94 -8.87 -9.23
N LEU A 7 -13.42 -9.37 -8.10
CA LEU A 7 -13.26 -8.70 -6.81
C LEU A 7 -11.82 -8.81 -6.28
N CYS A 8 -11.16 -9.95 -6.54
CA CYS A 8 -9.75 -10.16 -6.21
C CYS A 8 -8.87 -9.09 -6.87
N LEU A 9 -8.97 -8.94 -8.19
CA LEU A 9 -8.17 -7.95 -8.94
C LEU A 9 -8.43 -6.51 -8.47
N GLN A 10 -9.66 -6.17 -8.09
CA GLN A 10 -9.99 -4.83 -7.60
C GLN A 10 -9.42 -4.56 -6.20
N CYS A 11 -9.47 -5.56 -5.30
CA CYS A 11 -8.82 -5.48 -3.99
C CYS A 11 -7.31 -5.28 -4.15
N ILE A 12 -6.69 -6.02 -5.05
CA ILE A 12 -5.24 -5.98 -5.30
C ILE A 12 -4.82 -4.60 -5.82
N GLY A 13 -5.50 -4.09 -6.85
CA GLY A 13 -5.20 -2.77 -7.40
C GLY A 13 -5.41 -1.64 -6.39
N LEU A 14 -6.46 -1.73 -5.56
CA LEU A 14 -6.70 -0.82 -4.44
C LEU A 14 -5.53 -0.85 -3.44
N ALA A 15 -5.14 -2.05 -3.00
CA ALA A 15 -4.12 -2.22 -1.98
C ALA A 15 -2.76 -1.69 -2.45
N TYR A 16 -2.37 -1.97 -3.70
CA TYR A 16 -1.14 -1.39 -4.28
C TYR A 16 -1.14 0.12 -4.24
N PHE A 17 -2.28 0.74 -4.59
CA PHE A 17 -2.38 2.18 -4.58
C PHE A 17 -2.30 2.74 -3.15
N ASP A 18 -3.10 2.21 -2.23
CA ASP A 18 -3.13 2.64 -0.82
C ASP A 18 -1.78 2.48 -0.11
N ILE A 19 -1.07 1.37 -0.34
CA ILE A 19 0.28 1.14 0.19
C ILE A 19 1.23 2.22 -0.34
N ARG A 20 1.26 2.44 -1.65
CA ARG A 20 2.19 3.39 -2.28
C ARG A 20 1.95 4.82 -1.79
N ILE A 21 0.69 5.26 -1.73
CA ILE A 21 0.38 6.60 -1.21
C ILE A 21 0.38 6.69 0.31
N PHE A 22 0.57 5.58 1.02
CA PHE A 22 0.54 5.49 2.47
C PHE A 22 -0.78 6.09 3.03
N ASN A 23 -1.90 5.51 2.60
CA ASN A 23 -3.22 5.98 3.01
C ASN A 23 -3.47 5.69 4.50
N THR A 24 -3.79 6.72 5.28
CA THR A 24 -4.03 6.59 6.72
C THR A 24 -5.51 6.43 7.09
N ASP A 25 -6.39 6.38 6.10
CA ASP A 25 -7.85 6.33 6.34
C ASP A 25 -8.60 5.46 5.29
N ARG A 26 -8.01 4.34 4.84
CA ARG A 26 -8.77 3.41 3.99
C ARG A 26 -9.71 2.58 4.85
N HIS A 27 -10.88 3.10 5.17
CA HIS A 27 -11.95 2.35 5.84
C HIS A 27 -13.10 1.97 4.90
N ALA A 28 -13.98 1.06 5.30
CA ALA A 28 -15.14 0.63 4.49
C ALA A 28 -16.02 1.80 4.00
N GLY A 29 -16.13 2.89 4.76
CA GLY A 29 -16.85 4.11 4.35
C GLY A 29 -16.24 4.86 3.15
N ASN A 30 -14.97 4.61 2.82
CA ASN A 30 -14.24 5.22 1.71
C ASN A 30 -14.23 4.32 0.47
N LEU A 31 -15.11 3.31 0.44
CA LEU A 31 -15.24 2.35 -0.65
C LEU A 31 -16.69 2.31 -1.13
N LEU A 32 -16.92 2.83 -2.33
CA LEU A 32 -18.22 2.71 -2.98
C LEU A 32 -18.31 1.37 -3.70
N VAL A 33 -19.50 0.79 -3.68
CA VAL A 33 -19.82 -0.45 -4.40
C VAL A 33 -20.79 -0.12 -5.53
N ARG A 34 -20.33 -0.28 -6.76
CA ARG A 34 -21.17 -0.16 -7.97
C ARG A 34 -21.60 -1.54 -8.43
N LYS A 35 -22.91 -1.70 -8.66
CA LYS A 35 -23.51 -2.91 -9.24
C LYS A 35 -24.04 -2.59 -10.64
N PRO A 36 -23.21 -2.70 -11.70
CA PRO A 36 -23.62 -2.44 -13.07
C PRO A 36 -24.55 -3.54 -13.62
N GLY A 37 -25.78 -3.64 -13.09
CA GLY A 37 -26.86 -4.49 -13.60
C GLY A 37 -26.52 -5.99 -13.77
N PRO A 38 -27.45 -6.79 -14.32
CA PRO A 38 -27.15 -8.15 -14.74
C PRO A 38 -26.19 -8.14 -15.94
N GLY A 39 -25.13 -8.95 -15.88
CA GLY A 39 -24.20 -9.17 -16.99
C GLY A 39 -24.90 -9.72 -18.23
N VAL A 40 -24.30 -9.51 -19.40
CA VAL A 40 -24.81 -10.00 -20.71
C VAL A 40 -24.84 -11.54 -20.76
N ASP A 41 -24.06 -12.16 -19.88
CA ASP A 41 -24.04 -13.55 -19.53
C ASP A 41 -24.60 -13.72 -18.10
N ASN A 42 -25.52 -14.66 -17.88
CA ASN A 42 -26.22 -14.90 -16.59
C ASN A 42 -25.29 -15.40 -15.44
N PHE A 43 -24.04 -14.94 -15.37
CA PHE A 43 -23.03 -15.32 -14.39
C PHE A 43 -22.77 -14.21 -13.37
N GLY A 44 -23.73 -14.00 -12.47
CA GLY A 44 -23.56 -13.21 -11.25
C GLY A 44 -23.55 -11.69 -11.44
N GLU A 45 -23.99 -10.97 -10.41
CA GLU A 45 -23.95 -9.50 -10.38
C GLU A 45 -22.49 -9.04 -10.36
N ARG A 46 -21.98 -8.49 -11.48
CA ARG A 46 -20.66 -7.84 -11.49
C ARG A 46 -20.67 -6.76 -10.43
N THR A 47 -19.66 -6.78 -9.56
CA THR A 47 -19.51 -5.81 -8.46
C THR A 47 -18.21 -5.07 -8.66
N GLU A 48 -18.27 -3.75 -8.56
CA GLU A 48 -17.11 -2.90 -8.71
C GLU A 48 -16.88 -2.07 -7.45
N LEU A 49 -15.63 -2.06 -6.99
CA LEU A 49 -15.14 -1.26 -5.88
C LEU A 49 -14.54 0.03 -6.44
N ILE A 50 -15.01 1.16 -5.92
CA ILE A 50 -14.52 2.48 -6.29
C ILE A 50 -13.98 3.14 -5.02
N PRO A 51 -12.64 3.19 -4.84
CA PRO A 51 -12.06 3.94 -3.74
C PRO A 51 -12.31 5.43 -3.94
N ILE A 52 -12.80 6.05 -2.89
CA ILE A 52 -12.97 7.49 -2.79
C ILE A 52 -12.13 8.00 -1.63
N ASP A 53 -12.09 9.32 -1.52
CA ASP A 53 -11.47 10.06 -0.42
C ASP A 53 -10.01 9.64 -0.12
N HIS A 54 -9.09 10.31 -0.80
CA HIS A 54 -7.65 10.15 -0.59
C HIS A 54 -7.08 11.38 0.15
N GLY A 55 -7.91 12.11 0.92
CA GLY A 55 -7.51 13.34 1.59
C GLY A 55 -6.44 13.14 2.68
N LEU A 56 -6.34 11.92 3.21
CA LEU A 56 -5.39 11.51 4.25
C LEU A 56 -4.34 10.53 3.70
N CYS A 57 -3.72 10.89 2.57
CA CYS A 57 -2.57 10.15 2.01
C CYS A 57 -1.33 11.03 1.91
N LEU A 58 -0.18 10.41 1.65
CA LEU A 58 1.12 11.04 1.50
C LEU A 58 1.55 11.89 2.71
N PRO A 59 1.61 11.30 3.92
CA PRO A 59 2.07 12.00 5.12
C PRO A 59 3.56 12.38 5.02
N GLU A 60 4.03 13.28 5.88
CA GLU A 60 5.45 13.68 5.91
C GLU A 60 6.35 12.75 6.71
N CYS A 61 5.76 12.02 7.65
CA CYS A 61 6.42 11.01 8.45
C CYS A 61 5.67 9.68 8.32
N LEU A 62 6.30 8.61 8.81
CA LEU A 62 5.58 7.35 8.99
C LEU A 62 4.54 7.59 10.09
N GLU A 63 3.29 7.67 9.68
CA GLU A 63 2.13 7.64 10.54
C GLU A 63 1.63 6.20 10.64
N ASP A 64 0.54 5.96 11.36
CA ASP A 64 -0.11 4.65 11.39
C ASP A 64 -1.12 4.56 10.23
N PRO A 65 -0.85 3.77 9.18
CA PRO A 65 -1.80 3.62 8.10
C PRO A 65 -2.96 2.72 8.50
N TYR A 66 -4.17 3.04 8.02
CA TYR A 66 -5.36 2.21 8.21
C TYR A 66 -5.80 1.62 6.88
N PHE A 67 -5.85 0.29 6.82
CA PHE A 67 -6.19 -0.47 5.61
C PHE A 67 -7.28 -1.49 5.88
N GLU A 68 -8.53 -1.19 5.53
CA GLU A 68 -9.67 -2.11 5.69
C GLU A 68 -9.45 -3.45 4.98
N TRP A 69 -8.77 -3.42 3.83
CA TRP A 69 -8.60 -4.59 2.98
C TRP A 69 -7.64 -5.64 3.55
N ILE A 70 -6.86 -5.34 4.60
CA ILE A 70 -5.95 -6.35 5.22
C ILE A 70 -6.73 -7.52 5.82
N HIS A 71 -7.98 -7.28 6.22
CA HIS A 71 -8.85 -8.29 6.81
C HIS A 71 -9.68 -9.06 5.77
N TRP A 72 -9.56 -8.71 4.48
CA TRP A 72 -10.31 -9.37 3.43
C TRP A 72 -9.62 -10.66 3.01
N PRO A 73 -10.36 -11.77 2.78
CA PRO A 73 -9.76 -13.03 2.33
C PRO A 73 -8.89 -12.90 1.07
N GLN A 74 -9.21 -11.93 0.21
CA GLN A 74 -8.48 -11.62 -1.01
C GLN A 74 -7.06 -11.11 -0.75
N ALA A 75 -6.82 -10.42 0.37
CA ALA A 75 -5.50 -9.88 0.71
C ALA A 75 -4.53 -10.97 1.22
N SER A 76 -5.04 -12.11 1.68
CA SER A 76 -4.23 -13.24 2.13
C SER A 76 -3.89 -14.23 1.00
N ILE A 77 -4.24 -13.91 -0.25
CA ILE A 77 -3.88 -14.73 -1.41
C ILE A 77 -2.44 -14.36 -1.83
N PRO A 78 -1.54 -15.33 -2.02
CA PRO A 78 -0.21 -15.07 -2.55
C PRO A 78 -0.27 -14.44 -3.94
N PHE A 79 0.68 -13.56 -4.25
CA PHE A 79 0.77 -12.92 -5.55
C PHE A 79 0.99 -13.94 -6.69
N CYS A 80 0.33 -13.72 -7.83
CA CYS A 80 0.64 -14.44 -9.06
C CYS A 80 1.87 -13.86 -9.77
N GLU A 81 2.37 -14.55 -10.81
CA GLU A 81 3.56 -14.12 -11.54
C GLU A 81 3.37 -12.75 -12.20
N GLU A 82 2.18 -12.48 -12.76
CA GLU A 82 1.86 -11.21 -13.39
C GLU A 82 1.80 -10.05 -12.37
N GLU A 83 1.34 -10.31 -11.15
CA GLU A 83 1.30 -9.35 -10.05
C GLU A 83 2.72 -9.03 -9.54
N LEU A 84 3.54 -10.06 -9.36
CA LEU A 84 4.95 -9.89 -8.98
C LEU A 84 5.72 -9.11 -10.04
N GLU A 85 5.52 -9.41 -11.32
CA GLU A 85 6.12 -8.66 -12.44
C GLU A 85 5.65 -7.20 -12.44
N TYR A 86 4.36 -6.95 -12.23
CA TYR A 86 3.83 -5.59 -12.13
C TYR A 86 4.50 -4.82 -10.98
N ILE A 87 4.54 -5.40 -9.77
CA ILE A 87 5.16 -4.77 -8.59
C ILE A 87 6.65 -4.52 -8.85
N ALA A 88 7.38 -5.50 -9.39
CA ALA A 88 8.80 -5.38 -9.69
C ALA A 88 9.11 -4.24 -10.67
N ASN A 89 8.18 -3.92 -11.59
CA ASN A 89 8.30 -2.85 -12.57
C ASN A 89 7.86 -1.46 -12.06
N LEU A 90 7.32 -1.33 -10.85
CA LEU A 90 6.99 -0.02 -10.26
C LEU A 90 8.26 0.83 -10.11
N ASP A 91 8.21 2.09 -10.54
CA ASP A 91 9.35 3.01 -10.47
C ASP A 91 9.06 4.19 -9.53
N PRO A 92 9.48 4.10 -8.25
CA PRO A 92 9.23 5.16 -7.29
C PRO A 92 9.89 6.49 -7.64
N VAL A 93 10.97 6.49 -8.44
CA VAL A 93 11.65 7.72 -8.85
C VAL A 93 10.82 8.43 -9.91
N LYS A 94 10.34 7.69 -10.91
CA LYS A 94 9.44 8.23 -11.94
C LYS A 94 8.14 8.74 -11.34
N ASP A 95 7.56 8.02 -10.38
CA ASP A 95 6.35 8.46 -9.69
C ASP A 95 6.60 9.74 -8.88
N ALA A 96 7.75 9.84 -8.19
CA ALA A 96 8.15 11.04 -7.47
C ALA A 96 8.33 12.25 -8.39
N GLU A 97 8.95 12.08 -9.56
CA GLU A 97 9.07 13.13 -10.58
C GLU A 97 7.72 13.60 -11.09
N MET A 98 6.81 12.66 -11.37
CA MET A 98 5.44 12.96 -11.78
C MET A 98 4.69 13.75 -10.69
N LEU A 99 4.77 13.32 -9.42
CA LEU A 99 4.12 14.07 -8.33
C LEU A 99 4.71 15.46 -8.13
N ARG A 100 6.02 15.65 -8.26
CA ARG A 100 6.62 16.99 -8.18
C ARG A 100 6.12 17.92 -9.30
N MET A 101 5.86 17.36 -10.48
CA MET A 101 5.34 18.10 -11.64
C MET A 101 3.86 18.45 -11.46
N GLU A 102 3.04 17.48 -11.09
CA GLU A 102 1.59 17.62 -11.00
C GLU A 102 1.14 18.31 -9.70
N LEU A 103 1.91 18.18 -8.62
CA LEU A 103 1.65 18.79 -7.32
C LEU A 103 2.84 19.65 -6.87
N PRO A 104 3.09 20.83 -7.46
CA PRO A 104 4.29 21.63 -7.15
C PRO A 104 4.44 22.07 -5.69
N MET A 105 3.34 22.04 -4.92
CA MET A 105 3.32 22.38 -3.49
C MET A 105 3.52 21.15 -2.59
N ILE A 106 3.69 19.95 -3.15
CA ILE A 106 3.96 18.75 -2.37
C ILE A 106 5.30 18.87 -1.67
N ARG A 107 5.35 18.44 -0.41
CA ARG A 107 6.57 18.50 0.38
C ARG A 107 7.44 17.29 0.06
N GLU A 108 8.75 17.50 0.00
CA GLU A 108 9.71 16.40 -0.23
C GLU A 108 9.62 15.29 0.82
N ALA A 109 9.10 15.57 2.01
CA ALA A 109 8.84 14.56 3.03
C ALA A 109 7.77 13.56 2.58
N CYS A 110 6.67 14.03 1.99
CA CYS A 110 5.62 13.21 1.39
C CYS A 110 6.18 12.33 0.26
N ILE A 111 7.02 12.91 -0.60
CA ILE A 111 7.70 12.17 -1.68
C ILE A 111 8.61 11.06 -1.13
N ARG A 112 9.31 11.31 -0.03
CA ARG A 112 10.12 10.26 0.62
C ARG A 112 9.27 9.11 1.14
N VAL A 113 8.08 9.38 1.67
CA VAL A 113 7.15 8.33 2.12
C VAL A 113 6.68 7.49 0.93
N LEU A 114 6.27 8.10 -0.19
CA LEU A 114 5.91 7.37 -1.42
C LEU A 114 7.04 6.45 -1.92
N VAL A 115 8.26 6.98 -1.99
CA VAL A 115 9.43 6.21 -2.46
C VAL A 115 9.70 5.04 -1.52
N LEU A 116 9.62 5.28 -0.22
CA LEU A 116 9.85 4.28 0.82
C LEU A 116 8.79 3.18 0.78
N SER A 117 7.50 3.54 0.76
CA SER A 117 6.39 2.58 0.75
C SER A 117 6.37 1.75 -0.53
N THR A 118 6.65 2.37 -1.68
CA THR A 118 6.77 1.65 -2.96
C THR A 118 7.96 0.71 -2.94
N THR A 119 9.11 1.13 -2.39
CA THR A 119 10.27 0.25 -2.25
C THR A 119 9.97 -0.91 -1.31
N PHE A 120 9.31 -0.65 -0.18
CA PHE A 120 8.92 -1.68 0.77
C PHE A 120 7.97 -2.71 0.15
N LEU A 121 6.94 -2.28 -0.59
CA LEU A 121 6.05 -3.16 -1.33
C LEU A 121 6.82 -4.09 -2.27
N LYS A 122 7.81 -3.55 -3.00
CA LYS A 122 8.63 -4.33 -3.93
C LYS A 122 9.46 -5.40 -3.21
N GLU A 123 10.16 -5.03 -2.16
CA GLU A 123 11.01 -5.95 -1.41
C GLU A 123 10.19 -7.02 -0.67
N ALA A 124 9.06 -6.62 -0.06
CA ALA A 124 8.18 -7.53 0.65
C ALA A 124 7.48 -8.54 -0.28
N ALA A 125 7.02 -8.09 -1.45
CA ALA A 125 6.45 -8.97 -2.47
C ALA A 125 7.52 -9.94 -3.03
N ALA A 126 8.74 -9.45 -3.27
CA ALA A 126 9.86 -10.29 -3.69
C ALA A 126 10.28 -11.32 -2.62
N TYR A 127 10.08 -11.00 -1.34
CA TYR A 127 10.27 -11.94 -0.22
C TYR A 127 9.16 -13.00 -0.13
N GLY A 128 8.04 -12.80 -0.83
CA GLY A 128 6.91 -13.73 -0.88
C GLY A 128 5.79 -13.43 0.13
N LEU A 129 5.75 -12.23 0.70
CA LEU A 129 4.64 -11.80 1.56
C LEU A 129 3.39 -11.49 0.73
N CYS A 130 2.21 -11.79 1.25
CA CYS A 130 0.93 -11.38 0.67
C CYS A 130 0.52 -9.97 1.14
N LEU A 131 -0.57 -9.42 0.57
CA LEU A 131 -1.03 -8.07 0.89
C LEU A 131 -1.38 -7.89 2.38
N SER A 132 -2.05 -8.86 2.99
CA SER A 132 -2.43 -8.75 4.41
C SER A 132 -1.20 -8.67 5.30
N GLU A 133 -0.17 -9.48 5.06
CA GLU A 133 1.09 -9.46 5.80
C GLU A 133 1.83 -8.13 5.59
N ILE A 134 1.88 -7.62 4.35
CA ILE A 134 2.50 -6.32 4.05
C ILE A 134 1.78 -5.19 4.77
N GLY A 135 0.45 -5.17 4.74
CA GLY A 135 -0.35 -4.17 5.45
C GLY A 135 -0.15 -4.23 6.97
N GLU A 136 -0.13 -5.42 7.55
CA GLU A 136 0.14 -5.64 8.97
C GLU A 136 1.54 -5.15 9.39
N MET A 137 2.56 -5.35 8.55
CA MET A 137 3.91 -4.81 8.81
C MET A 137 3.97 -3.28 8.78
N MET A 138 3.07 -2.65 8.00
CA MET A 138 3.00 -1.18 7.89
C MET A 138 2.23 -0.55 9.04
N SER A 139 1.17 -1.20 9.53
CA SER A 139 0.31 -0.71 10.61
C SER A 139 0.87 -1.04 12.01
N ARG A 140 0.56 -0.19 12.98
CA ARG A 140 0.97 -0.40 14.37
C ARG A 140 0.05 -1.40 15.07
N GLN A 141 0.63 -2.22 15.95
CA GLN A 141 -0.15 -3.18 16.73
C GLN A 141 -0.64 -2.54 18.04
N PHE A 142 -1.95 -2.60 18.30
CA PHE A 142 -2.52 -2.08 19.54
C PHE A 142 -2.46 -3.14 20.65
N THR A 143 -1.42 -3.13 21.48
CA THR A 143 -1.26 -4.08 22.59
C THR A 143 -1.85 -3.57 23.91
N GLY A 144 -3.04 -2.94 23.87
CA GLY A 144 -3.85 -2.61 25.06
C GLY A 144 -3.21 -1.73 26.16
N ARG A 145 -1.95 -1.33 26.03
CA ARG A 145 -1.22 -0.50 26.99
C ARG A 145 -0.42 0.62 26.34
N GLU A 146 0.23 0.38 25.20
CA GLU A 146 0.93 1.42 24.41
C GLU A 146 0.87 1.10 22.91
N GLU A 147 1.04 2.12 22.09
CA GLU A 147 1.14 2.03 20.64
C GLU A 147 2.61 1.75 20.29
N GLU A 148 2.91 0.54 19.84
CA GLU A 148 4.27 0.15 19.44
C GLU A 148 4.54 0.55 17.98
N PRO A 149 5.80 0.91 17.63
CA PRO A 149 6.14 1.17 16.24
C PRO A 149 5.85 -0.03 15.35
N SER A 150 5.43 0.22 14.11
CA SER A 150 5.22 -0.86 13.14
C SER A 150 6.55 -1.51 12.71
N GLU A 151 6.49 -2.70 12.13
CA GLU A 151 7.69 -3.38 11.65
C GLU A 151 8.43 -2.54 10.60
N LEU A 152 7.68 -1.85 9.72
CA LEU A 152 8.23 -0.90 8.77
C LEU A 152 9.00 0.24 9.47
N GLU A 153 8.43 0.81 10.54
CA GLU A 153 9.08 1.86 11.31
C GLU A 153 10.38 1.36 11.95
N LEU A 154 10.37 0.15 12.52
CA LEU A 154 11.56 -0.48 13.11
C LEU A 154 12.67 -0.70 12.07
N ILE A 155 12.32 -1.23 10.88
CA ILE A 155 13.25 -1.40 9.76
C ILE A 155 13.87 -0.05 9.37
N CYS A 156 13.05 0.99 9.26
CA CYS A 156 13.52 2.33 8.91
C CYS A 156 14.44 2.94 9.98
N MET A 157 14.14 2.74 11.26
CA MET A 157 15.00 3.18 12.36
C MET A 157 16.36 2.48 12.30
N GLU A 158 16.39 1.18 12.03
CA GLU A 158 17.63 0.42 11.93
C GLU A 158 18.47 0.82 10.72
N ALA A 159 17.85 0.96 9.54
CA ALA A 159 18.52 1.45 8.34
C ALA A 159 19.16 2.83 8.55
N ARG A 160 18.50 3.73 9.30
CA ARG A 160 19.05 5.04 9.67
C ARG A 160 20.29 4.93 10.57
N LYS A 161 20.33 3.99 11.52
CA LYS A 161 21.52 3.77 12.38
C LYS A 161 22.72 3.32 11.56
N VAL A 162 22.52 2.34 10.67
CA VAL A 162 23.58 1.81 9.78
C VAL A 162 24.10 2.90 8.85
N GLY A 163 23.22 3.70 8.25
CA GLY A 163 23.60 4.82 7.38
C GLY A 163 24.44 5.89 8.09
N ARG A 164 24.12 6.19 9.37
CA ARG A 164 24.92 7.10 10.21
C ARG A 164 26.29 6.51 10.54
N GLY A 165 26.36 5.21 10.87
CA GLY A 165 27.63 4.53 11.14
C GLY A 165 28.57 4.51 9.92
N LYS A 166 28.03 4.30 8.72
CA LYS A 166 28.82 4.38 7.47
C LYS A 166 29.34 5.79 7.21
N ARG A 167 28.56 6.83 7.48
CA ARG A 167 29.00 8.23 7.30
C ARG A 167 30.17 8.64 8.21
N VAL A 168 30.31 8.03 9.38
CA VAL A 168 31.42 8.26 10.33
C VAL A 168 32.68 7.45 9.95
N LEU A 169 32.52 6.31 9.29
CA LEU A 169 33.64 5.46 8.86
C LEU A 169 34.34 5.95 7.59
N PHE A 170 33.75 6.89 6.85
CA PHE A 170 34.29 7.48 5.61
C PHE A 170 34.59 8.99 5.73
N SER A 171 34.62 9.52 6.94
CA SER A 171 35.08 10.89 7.28
C SER A 171 36.42 10.83 7.99
#